data_AF-A0A9W8VLY6-F1
#
_entry.id   AF-A0A9W8VLY6-F1
#
_cell.length_a   1.000
_cell.length_b   1.000
_cell.length_c   1.000
_cell.angle_alpha   90.00
_cell.angle_beta   90.00
_cell.angle_gamma   90.00
#
_symmetry.space_group_name_H-M   'P 1'
#
loop_
_entity.id
_entity.type
_entity.pdbx_description
1 polymer ?
#
loop_
_entity_poly.entity_id
_entity_poly.type
_entity_poly.pdbx_seq_one_letter_code
_entity_poly.pdbx_strand_id
1 'polypeptide(L)'
;MVMASDAAQHVTTPTTIVVDHHGPQSLPSEVNLLTLNCWGLRYISTQRVARLDEIGHRIAHAVPAPHIVSLQECFTQEDYQAIRHHTRQILPYGKFYHSGAFGGGLAILSCWPIEESTMFKYSLNGRPTAFWRGDWYVGKGVACAKIRFGPRRKDIIEVFNTHTHSPYEPDPVSTYNCHRVAQSWEISKLLRGAAERGHLVVGMGDFNMLPMSIFHRVITAHAPVRDVWRILHPDSALGPAYHPSEKERHRPLPTADFNLLENGATSNSVYNTWRWNKNQQNRLKGGDICEVPPDTIDPRGQRLDYIFASTGVDPDAPATTPGWVVKSAHVSMTERHPDLLCSLSDHFAVQATLIRHTPSPAAGPTDPRSETPSAALQTGAYLAPSSPASSIHSGDAAQSANPDTQLKRGRTSNQGSFHASTYDEILSMIHKYNTRELHQRYWRGMHFFVALFVWVACLVAVWFSPENYVAFILMLISSLSLVAGVIDGLLSLLFFSWEIRGLKEFEWEIRNAKAVASGDLVALTESEAHSSSVQRSKSK
;
A
#
# COMPACT_ATOMS: atom_id res chain seq x y z
N MET A 1 -69.96 -39.12 -14.59
CA MET A 1 -70.10 -38.01 -15.55
C MET A 1 -69.05 -36.97 -15.17
N VAL A 2 -68.03 -36.81 -16.04
CA VAL A 2 -66.91 -35.82 -16.03
C VAL A 2 -65.90 -35.97 -14.86
N MET A 3 -64.74 -36.66 -14.98
CA MET A 3 -63.48 -36.42 -15.73
C MET A 3 -62.74 -35.11 -15.40
N ALA A 4 -61.60 -35.21 -14.70
CA ALA A 4 -60.38 -34.36 -14.80
C ALA A 4 -59.35 -34.87 -13.75
N SER A 5 -58.38 -35.72 -14.12
CA SER A 5 -57.06 -35.47 -14.74
C SER A 5 -55.95 -35.25 -13.71
N ASP A 6 -55.06 -36.24 -13.63
CA ASP A 6 -53.72 -36.17 -13.04
C ASP A 6 -52.90 -35.02 -13.64
N ALA A 7 -52.20 -34.29 -12.77
CA ALA A 7 -51.01 -33.54 -13.14
C ALA A 7 -50.01 -33.61 -11.98
N ALA A 8 -49.04 -34.51 -12.12
CA ALA A 8 -47.87 -34.62 -11.26
C ALA A 8 -47.08 -33.30 -11.29
N GLN A 9 -46.94 -32.65 -10.13
CA GLN A 9 -46.01 -31.54 -9.96
C GLN A 9 -44.60 -32.09 -9.76
N HIS A 10 -43.75 -31.85 -10.76
CA HIS A 10 -42.30 -31.95 -10.66
C HIS A 10 -41.81 -31.07 -9.50
N VAL A 11 -41.41 -31.71 -8.40
CA VAL A 11 -40.59 -31.07 -7.38
C VAL A 11 -39.18 -30.98 -7.96
N THR A 12 -38.82 -29.83 -8.52
CA THR A 12 -37.44 -29.51 -8.87
C THR A 12 -36.67 -29.29 -7.57
N THR A 13 -35.87 -30.27 -7.22
CA THR A 13 -34.81 -30.18 -6.22
C THR A 13 -33.93 -28.96 -6.52
N PRO A 14 -33.53 -28.18 -5.51
CA PRO A 14 -32.58 -27.09 -5.73
C PRO A 14 -31.29 -27.70 -6.23
N THR A 15 -30.83 -27.24 -7.39
CA THR A 15 -29.55 -27.59 -7.97
C THR A 15 -28.46 -27.22 -6.97
N THR A 16 -27.97 -28.24 -6.26
CA THR A 16 -26.74 -28.16 -5.48
C THR A 16 -25.68 -27.58 -6.40
N ILE A 17 -25.25 -26.35 -6.10
CA ILE A 17 -24.01 -25.82 -6.66
C ILE A 17 -22.94 -26.81 -6.21
N VAL A 18 -22.47 -27.63 -7.15
CA VAL A 18 -21.27 -28.44 -6.96
C VAL A 18 -20.15 -27.44 -6.78
N VAL A 19 -19.84 -27.14 -5.53
CA VAL A 19 -18.52 -26.66 -5.16
C VAL A 19 -17.60 -27.77 -5.61
N ASP A 20 -16.82 -27.54 -6.66
CA ASP A 20 -15.71 -28.42 -7.02
C ASP A 20 -14.82 -28.51 -5.77
N HIS A 21 -15.01 -29.57 -5.00
CA HIS A 21 -14.03 -30.02 -4.03
C HIS A 21 -12.85 -30.53 -4.86
N HIS A 22 -12.01 -29.60 -5.35
CA HIS A 22 -10.64 -29.94 -5.70
C HIS A 22 -10.04 -30.61 -4.47
N GLY A 23 -9.80 -31.91 -4.58
CA GLY A 23 -9.12 -32.67 -3.53
C GLY A 23 -7.77 -32.01 -3.19
N PRO A 24 -7.21 -32.28 -2.01
CA PRO A 24 -6.00 -31.63 -1.49
C PRO A 24 -4.69 -31.93 -2.24
N GLN A 25 -4.72 -32.29 -3.53
CA GLN A 25 -3.58 -32.86 -4.26
C GLN A 25 -3.00 -32.00 -5.39
N SER A 26 -3.67 -30.96 -5.88
CA SER A 26 -3.15 -30.10 -6.95
C SER A 26 -3.05 -28.64 -6.54
N LEU A 27 -1.99 -27.96 -6.99
CA LEU A 27 -1.86 -26.51 -6.84
C LEU A 27 -2.98 -25.79 -7.59
N PRO A 28 -3.49 -24.67 -7.07
CA PRO A 28 -4.43 -23.82 -7.80
C PRO A 28 -3.79 -23.31 -9.08
N SER A 29 -4.59 -23.24 -10.15
CA SER A 29 -4.20 -22.62 -11.42
C SER A 29 -4.17 -21.10 -11.32
N GLU A 30 -5.00 -20.51 -10.46
CA GLU A 30 -5.17 -19.06 -10.30
C GLU A 30 -5.19 -18.63 -8.83
N VAL A 31 -4.71 -17.42 -8.55
CA VAL A 31 -4.77 -16.78 -7.23
C VAL A 31 -5.45 -15.41 -7.38
N ASN A 32 -6.65 -15.28 -6.81
CA ASN A 32 -7.44 -14.05 -6.81
C ASN A 32 -7.14 -13.24 -5.53
N LEU A 33 -6.69 -12.01 -5.71
CA LEU A 33 -6.23 -11.12 -4.65
C LEU A 33 -7.13 -9.89 -4.60
N LEU A 34 -7.50 -9.44 -3.41
CA LEU A 34 -8.24 -8.19 -3.19
C LEU A 34 -7.60 -7.38 -2.06
N THR A 35 -7.40 -6.08 -2.26
CA THR A 35 -7.02 -5.16 -1.18
C THR A 35 -7.97 -3.97 -1.09
N LEU A 36 -8.25 -3.52 0.13
CA LEU A 36 -9.11 -2.36 0.38
C LEU A 36 -8.73 -1.64 1.69
N ASN A 37 -8.46 -0.34 1.60
CA ASN A 37 -8.57 0.55 2.75
C ASN A 37 -10.06 0.78 3.05
N CYS A 38 -10.53 0.34 4.21
CA CYS A 38 -11.94 0.32 4.59
C CYS A 38 -12.47 1.66 5.14
N TRP A 39 -11.58 2.60 5.46
CA TRP A 39 -11.91 3.85 6.13
C TRP A 39 -12.80 3.63 7.38
N GLY A 40 -12.33 2.75 8.28
CA GLY A 40 -13.04 2.27 9.47
C GLY A 40 -12.63 2.97 10.77
N LEU A 41 -12.27 4.26 10.72
CA LEU A 41 -11.85 5.04 11.89
C LEU A 41 -13.00 5.20 12.90
N ARG A 42 -12.82 4.67 14.11
CA ARG A 42 -13.81 4.79 15.18
C ARG A 42 -14.04 6.27 15.53
N TYR A 43 -15.30 6.69 15.54
CA TYR A 43 -15.78 8.08 15.78
C TYR A 43 -15.53 9.12 14.68
N ILE A 44 -14.70 8.83 13.66
CA ILE A 44 -14.42 9.77 12.57
C ILE A 44 -15.17 9.37 11.30
N SER A 45 -15.15 8.08 10.97
CA SER A 45 -15.74 7.57 9.74
C SER A 45 -17.26 7.61 9.79
N THR A 46 -17.85 8.31 8.82
CA THR A 46 -19.31 8.46 8.70
C THR A 46 -19.95 7.15 8.27
N GLN A 47 -21.11 6.81 8.86
CA GLN A 47 -21.88 5.58 8.58
C GLN A 47 -21.03 4.28 8.62
N ARG A 48 -20.02 4.25 9.50
CA ARG A 48 -19.01 3.17 9.54
C ARG A 48 -19.62 1.77 9.57
N VAL A 49 -20.52 1.50 10.50
CA VAL A 49 -21.06 0.14 10.74
C VAL A 49 -21.73 -0.43 9.48
N ALA A 50 -22.65 0.34 8.87
CA ALA A 50 -23.36 -0.09 7.67
C ALA A 50 -22.42 -0.29 6.48
N ARG A 51 -21.45 0.63 6.28
CA ARG A 51 -20.45 0.48 5.20
C ARG A 51 -19.57 -0.75 5.38
N LEU A 52 -19.08 -1.01 6.59
CA LEU A 52 -18.20 -2.14 6.88
C LEU A 52 -18.94 -3.48 6.76
N ASP A 53 -20.22 -3.52 7.12
CA ASP A 53 -21.09 -4.68 6.88
C ASP A 53 -21.25 -4.95 5.37
N GLU A 54 -21.58 -3.91 4.59
CA GLU A 54 -21.71 -4.00 3.14
C GLU A 54 -20.39 -4.34 2.45
N ILE A 55 -19.23 -3.85 2.94
CA ILE A 55 -17.91 -4.30 2.48
C ILE A 55 -17.77 -5.82 2.63
N GLY A 56 -18.17 -6.37 3.78
CA GLY A 56 -18.19 -7.82 4.01
C GLY A 56 -19.07 -8.56 3.00
N HIS A 57 -20.27 -8.05 2.76
CA HIS A 57 -21.20 -8.59 1.77
C HIS A 57 -20.59 -8.57 0.35
N ARG A 58 -20.01 -7.45 -0.09
CA ARG A 58 -19.37 -7.33 -1.41
C ARG A 58 -18.19 -8.26 -1.59
N ILE A 59 -17.36 -8.47 -0.56
CA ILE A 59 -16.26 -9.44 -0.62
C ILE A 59 -16.80 -10.86 -0.81
N ALA A 60 -17.86 -11.22 -0.06
CA ALA A 60 -18.46 -12.56 -0.11
C ALA A 60 -19.08 -12.89 -1.48
N HIS A 61 -19.55 -11.87 -2.22
CA HIS A 61 -20.20 -11.99 -3.52
C HIS A 61 -19.33 -11.52 -4.71
N ALA A 62 -18.04 -11.23 -4.48
CA ALA A 62 -17.14 -10.79 -5.54
C ALA A 62 -16.92 -11.88 -6.60
N VAL A 63 -16.84 -11.47 -7.87
CA VAL A 63 -16.59 -12.35 -9.02
C VAL A 63 -15.37 -11.83 -9.79
N PRO A 64 -14.28 -12.63 -9.92
CA PRO A 64 -14.10 -13.96 -9.33
C PRO A 64 -13.98 -13.91 -7.80
N ALA A 65 -14.30 -15.03 -7.13
CA ALA A 65 -14.19 -15.11 -5.68
C ALA A 65 -12.73 -14.90 -5.24
N PRO A 66 -12.46 -14.01 -4.27
CA PRO A 66 -11.11 -13.76 -3.79
C PRO A 66 -10.59 -14.96 -2.98
N HIS A 67 -9.33 -15.29 -3.16
CA HIS A 67 -8.62 -16.30 -2.36
C HIS A 67 -7.90 -15.67 -1.16
N ILE A 68 -7.46 -14.42 -1.30
CA ILE A 68 -6.78 -13.66 -0.26
C ILE A 68 -7.29 -12.23 -0.28
N VAL A 69 -7.66 -11.71 0.89
CA VAL A 69 -8.11 -10.34 1.09
C VAL A 69 -7.23 -9.65 2.12
N SER A 70 -6.71 -8.47 1.78
CA SER A 70 -5.97 -7.59 2.68
C SER A 70 -6.76 -6.32 2.96
N LEU A 71 -7.04 -6.03 4.23
CA LEU A 71 -7.82 -4.87 4.65
C LEU A 71 -6.95 -3.90 5.43
N GLN A 72 -7.11 -2.60 5.15
CA GLN A 72 -6.50 -1.50 5.90
C GLN A 72 -7.58 -0.65 6.55
N GLU A 73 -7.22 0.11 7.58
CA GLU A 73 -8.14 0.91 8.41
C GLU A 73 -9.35 0.14 8.98
N CYS A 74 -9.23 -1.17 9.16
CA CYS A 74 -10.18 -1.98 9.92
C CYS A 74 -9.74 -1.95 11.39
N PHE A 75 -10.15 -0.91 12.13
CA PHE A 75 -9.60 -0.62 13.46
C PHE A 75 -10.27 -1.35 14.62
N THR A 76 -11.54 -1.73 14.48
CA THR A 76 -12.32 -2.30 15.58
C THR A 76 -12.55 -3.79 15.39
N GLN A 77 -12.62 -4.53 16.51
CA GLN A 77 -12.90 -5.95 16.48
C GLN A 77 -14.31 -6.22 15.96
N GLU A 78 -15.24 -5.31 16.25
CA GLU A 78 -16.62 -5.33 15.80
C GLU A 78 -16.71 -5.22 14.27
N ASP A 79 -16.04 -4.23 13.66
CA ASP A 79 -16.01 -4.05 12.20
C ASP A 79 -15.35 -5.27 11.53
N TYR A 80 -14.27 -5.81 12.11
CA TYR A 80 -13.64 -7.04 11.62
C TYR A 80 -14.60 -8.24 11.68
N GLN A 81 -15.32 -8.42 12.78
CA GLN A 81 -16.27 -9.51 12.96
C GLN A 81 -17.47 -9.40 11.99
N ALA A 82 -17.94 -8.19 11.69
CA ALA A 82 -18.98 -7.96 10.68
C ALA A 82 -18.53 -8.45 9.30
N ILE A 83 -17.33 -8.06 8.86
CA ILE A 83 -16.76 -8.57 7.59
C ILE A 83 -16.61 -10.10 7.63
N ARG A 84 -16.12 -10.65 8.74
CA ARG A 84 -15.94 -12.10 8.91
C ARG A 84 -17.25 -12.89 8.85
N HIS A 85 -18.35 -12.31 9.32
CA HIS A 85 -19.65 -12.95 9.30
C HIS A 85 -20.08 -13.32 7.88
N HIS A 86 -19.92 -12.38 6.94
CA HIS A 86 -20.21 -12.56 5.51
C HIS A 86 -19.18 -13.45 4.80
N THR A 87 -17.89 -13.24 5.08
CA THR A 87 -16.81 -13.82 4.27
C THR A 87 -16.36 -15.22 4.68
N ARG A 88 -16.72 -15.70 5.89
CA ARG A 88 -16.22 -16.97 6.45
C ARG A 88 -16.44 -18.22 5.59
N GLN A 89 -17.43 -18.22 4.70
CA GLN A 89 -17.73 -19.37 3.84
C GLN A 89 -16.70 -19.53 2.71
N ILE A 90 -16.23 -18.41 2.14
CA ILE A 90 -15.24 -18.42 1.05
C ILE A 90 -13.81 -18.19 1.55
N LEU A 91 -13.67 -17.50 2.69
CA LEU A 91 -12.40 -17.14 3.31
C LEU A 91 -12.40 -17.60 4.78
N PRO A 92 -12.43 -18.90 5.10
CA PRO A 92 -12.55 -19.39 6.48
C PRO A 92 -11.40 -18.98 7.40
N TYR A 93 -10.22 -18.65 6.88
CA TYR A 93 -9.07 -18.26 7.69
C TYR A 93 -8.97 -16.74 7.75
N GLY A 94 -8.87 -16.18 8.95
CA GLY A 94 -8.81 -14.74 9.14
C GLY A 94 -7.91 -14.37 10.30
N LYS A 95 -7.13 -13.30 10.13
CA LYS A 95 -6.29 -12.74 11.18
C LYS A 95 -6.49 -11.22 11.25
N PHE A 96 -6.92 -10.78 12.43
CA PHE A 96 -6.89 -9.37 12.83
C PHE A 96 -5.55 -9.06 13.52
N TYR A 97 -4.92 -7.95 13.16
CA TYR A 97 -3.58 -7.57 13.63
C TYR A 97 -3.63 -6.41 14.61
N HIS A 98 -2.95 -6.57 15.74
CA HIS A 98 -2.83 -5.55 16.76
C HIS A 98 -1.48 -4.85 16.64
N SER A 99 -1.49 -3.51 16.69
CA SER A 99 -0.31 -2.67 16.74
C SER A 99 -0.65 -1.36 17.45
N GLY A 100 0.36 -0.71 18.03
CA GLY A 100 0.20 0.58 18.70
C GLY A 100 -0.85 0.58 19.81
N ALA A 101 -1.25 1.78 20.23
CA ALA A 101 -2.28 2.02 21.23
C ALA A 101 -3.70 1.98 20.63
N PHE A 102 -3.86 2.37 19.36
CA PHE A 102 -5.16 2.45 18.69
C PHE A 102 -5.46 1.27 17.74
N GLY A 103 -4.60 0.24 17.73
CA GLY A 103 -4.71 -0.89 16.82
C GLY A 103 -4.02 -0.62 15.48
N GLY A 104 -3.59 -1.68 14.78
CA GLY A 104 -2.88 -1.55 13.51
C GLY A 104 -3.78 -1.28 12.31
N GLY A 105 -5.09 -1.51 12.45
CA GLY A 105 -6.06 -1.33 11.36
C GLY A 105 -5.93 -2.37 10.24
N LEU A 106 -5.15 -3.44 10.43
CA LEU A 106 -4.83 -4.41 9.39
C LEU A 106 -5.52 -5.75 9.64
N ALA A 107 -6.06 -6.35 8.58
CA ALA A 107 -6.56 -7.72 8.60
C ALA A 107 -6.18 -8.48 7.31
N ILE A 108 -5.97 -9.78 7.44
CA ILE A 108 -5.80 -10.69 6.29
C ILE A 108 -6.84 -11.79 6.40
N LEU A 109 -7.58 -12.03 5.32
CA LEU A 109 -8.51 -13.14 5.16
C LEU A 109 -8.01 -14.05 4.04
N SER A 110 -8.19 -15.37 4.18
CA SER A 110 -7.73 -16.35 3.20
C SER A 110 -8.67 -17.54 3.09
N CYS A 111 -8.75 -18.11 1.89
CA CYS A 111 -9.37 -19.40 1.64
C CYS A 111 -8.49 -20.58 2.12
N TRP A 112 -7.20 -20.35 2.33
CA TRP A 112 -6.23 -21.36 2.76
C TRP A 112 -5.71 -21.12 4.20
N PRO A 113 -5.23 -22.17 4.89
CA PRO A 113 -4.70 -22.03 6.25
C PRO A 113 -3.56 -21.03 6.36
N ILE A 114 -3.65 -20.15 7.35
CA ILE A 114 -2.54 -19.29 7.80
C ILE A 114 -1.70 -20.10 8.80
N GLU A 115 -0.50 -20.53 8.41
CA GLU A 115 0.41 -21.33 9.23
C GLU A 115 1.15 -20.47 10.26
N GLU A 116 1.59 -19.28 9.86
CA GLU A 116 2.34 -18.35 10.69
C GLU A 116 1.87 -16.92 10.41
N SER A 117 1.91 -16.06 11.43
CA SER A 117 1.49 -14.68 11.33
C SER A 117 2.26 -13.80 12.31
N THR A 118 2.70 -12.63 11.84
CA THR A 118 3.47 -11.66 12.63
C THR A 118 3.04 -10.25 12.27
N MET A 119 2.95 -9.35 13.26
CA MET A 119 2.82 -7.92 13.02
C MET A 119 4.21 -7.28 13.15
N PHE A 120 4.77 -6.78 12.05
CA PHE A 120 6.03 -6.05 12.05
C PHE A 120 5.75 -4.53 12.13
N LYS A 121 6.10 -3.88 13.24
CA LYS A 121 5.92 -2.43 13.38
C LYS A 121 7.10 -1.70 12.75
N TYR A 122 6.83 -0.65 11.97
CA TYR A 122 7.88 0.17 11.39
C TYR A 122 8.69 0.93 12.44
N SER A 123 9.98 1.12 12.19
CA SER A 123 10.87 1.80 13.15
C SER A 123 10.61 3.30 13.20
N LEU A 124 10.32 3.92 12.04
CA LEU A 124 9.95 5.33 11.92
C LEU A 124 8.45 5.43 11.61
N ASN A 125 7.68 5.95 12.56
CA ASN A 125 6.22 5.78 12.59
C ASN A 125 5.46 7.07 12.89
N GLY A 126 5.99 8.20 12.44
CA GLY A 126 5.43 9.51 12.73
C GLY A 126 5.83 10.02 14.11
N ARG A 127 5.06 10.98 14.65
CA ARG A 127 5.43 11.73 15.86
C ARG A 127 4.30 11.73 16.88
N PRO A 128 4.60 11.56 18.19
CA PRO A 128 3.59 11.61 19.24
C PRO A 128 2.95 13.01 19.37
N THR A 129 3.70 14.07 19.04
CA THR A 129 3.20 15.45 19.09
C THR A 129 2.16 15.76 18.00
N ALA A 130 2.10 14.96 16.93
CA ALA A 130 1.10 15.08 15.87
C ALA A 130 -0.14 14.25 16.20
N PHE A 131 -0.71 14.44 17.40
CA PHE A 131 -1.80 13.61 17.90
C PHE A 131 -3.08 13.68 17.07
N TRP A 132 -3.34 14.80 16.39
CA TRP A 132 -4.47 14.96 15.47
C TRP A 132 -4.32 14.15 14.17
N ARG A 133 -3.10 13.67 13.87
CA ARG A 133 -2.82 12.80 12.71
C ARG A 133 -2.98 11.32 13.05
N GLY A 134 -2.72 10.92 14.29
CA GLY A 134 -2.99 9.57 14.81
C GLY A 134 -2.00 8.46 14.43
N ASP A 135 -1.21 8.62 13.34
CA ASP A 135 -0.31 7.58 12.80
C ASP A 135 0.65 6.97 13.83
N TRP A 136 1.23 7.78 14.72
CA TRP A 136 2.15 7.30 15.75
C TRP A 136 1.47 6.36 16.76
N TYR A 137 0.20 6.65 17.09
CA TYR A 137 -0.57 5.89 18.07
C TYR A 137 -1.16 4.61 17.47
N VAL A 138 -1.46 4.59 16.18
CA VAL A 138 -1.83 3.37 15.43
C VAL A 138 -0.63 2.43 15.32
N GLY A 139 0.58 2.98 15.19
CA GLY A 139 1.80 2.20 15.07
C GLY A 139 1.82 1.41 13.76
N LYS A 140 1.88 2.12 12.64
CA LYS A 140 1.87 1.51 11.30
C LYS A 140 2.95 0.44 11.13
N GLY A 141 2.69 -0.48 10.23
CA GLY A 141 3.55 -1.65 10.05
C GLY A 141 3.08 -2.56 8.94
N VAL A 142 3.56 -3.79 8.98
CA VAL A 142 3.28 -4.85 8.01
C VAL A 142 2.69 -6.04 8.75
N ALA A 143 1.45 -6.37 8.41
CA ALA A 143 0.80 -7.61 8.78
C ALA A 143 1.31 -8.72 7.84
N CYS A 144 2.07 -9.66 8.39
CA CYS A 144 2.65 -10.78 7.66
C CYS A 144 1.79 -12.04 7.88
N ALA A 145 1.53 -12.80 6.83
CA ALA A 145 0.88 -14.11 6.89
C ALA A 145 1.57 -15.09 5.95
N LYS A 146 1.91 -16.28 6.46
CA LYS A 146 2.40 -17.40 5.68
C LYS A 146 1.25 -18.38 5.43
N ILE A 147 0.86 -18.52 4.18
CA ILE A 147 -0.37 -19.20 3.78
C ILE A 147 -0.05 -20.44 2.94
N ARG A 148 -0.55 -21.59 3.36
CA ARG A 148 -0.33 -22.90 2.72
C ARG A 148 -1.37 -23.17 1.66
N PHE A 149 -1.00 -23.01 0.39
CA PHE A 149 -1.93 -23.14 -0.74
C PHE A 149 -1.80 -24.47 -1.52
N GLY A 150 -0.86 -25.33 -1.14
CA GLY A 150 -0.65 -26.65 -1.74
C GLY A 150 0.13 -27.59 -0.83
N PRO A 151 0.32 -28.87 -1.22
CA PRO A 151 0.79 -29.92 -0.30
C PRO A 151 2.30 -29.89 -0.02
N ARG A 152 3.14 -29.28 -0.88
CA ARG A 152 4.59 -29.31 -0.70
C ARG A 152 5.04 -28.23 0.26
N ARG A 153 6.19 -28.41 0.91
CA ARG A 153 6.76 -27.45 1.86
C ARG A 153 6.99 -26.04 1.30
N LYS A 154 7.25 -25.92 -0.01
CA LYS A 154 7.45 -24.65 -0.72
C LYS A 154 6.17 -24.07 -1.34
N ASP A 155 5.03 -24.77 -1.26
CA ASP A 155 3.75 -24.26 -1.72
C ASP A 155 3.18 -23.29 -0.66
N ILE A 156 3.87 -22.16 -0.52
CA ILE A 156 3.56 -21.05 0.37
C ILE A 156 3.35 -19.76 -0.42
N ILE A 157 2.30 -19.03 -0.03
CA ILE A 157 2.16 -17.61 -0.33
C ILE A 157 2.48 -16.85 0.97
N GLU A 158 3.49 -15.99 0.94
CA GLU A 158 3.69 -15.01 2.02
C GLU A 158 3.05 -13.68 1.61
N VAL A 159 2.05 -13.28 2.40
CA VAL A 159 1.28 -12.06 2.21
C VAL A 159 1.74 -11.00 3.20
N PHE A 160 2.01 -9.81 2.69
CA PHE A 160 2.40 -8.64 3.44
C PHE A 160 1.37 -7.54 3.23
N ASN A 161 0.42 -7.42 4.15
CA ASN A 161 -0.56 -6.34 4.16
C ASN A 161 0.05 -5.13 4.90
N THR A 162 0.02 -3.94 4.31
CA THR A 162 0.51 -2.73 4.98
C THR A 162 -0.39 -1.51 4.77
N HIS A 163 -0.25 -0.56 5.69
CA HIS A 163 -0.75 0.79 5.55
C HIS A 163 0.38 1.75 5.95
N THR A 164 1.11 2.29 4.97
CA THR A 164 2.28 3.15 5.23
C THR A 164 1.84 4.57 5.64
N HIS A 165 2.80 5.38 6.09
CA HIS A 165 2.54 6.72 6.61
C HIS A 165 1.96 7.65 5.53
N SER A 166 0.89 8.36 5.87
CA SER A 166 0.26 9.28 4.92
C SER A 166 1.14 10.53 4.70
N PRO A 167 1.16 11.11 3.49
CA PRO A 167 1.98 12.29 3.22
C PRO A 167 1.54 13.52 4.03
N TYR A 168 0.23 13.69 4.24
CA TYR A 168 -0.47 14.83 4.85
C TYR A 168 -0.24 16.21 4.21
N GLU A 169 0.97 16.46 3.69
CA GLU A 169 1.41 17.69 3.05
C GLU A 169 2.08 17.34 1.72
N PRO A 170 1.93 18.18 0.68
CA PRO A 170 2.62 17.98 -0.58
C PRO A 170 4.12 18.27 -0.44
N ASP A 171 4.91 17.72 -1.37
CA ASP A 171 6.31 18.10 -1.51
C ASP A 171 6.45 19.54 -2.02
N PRO A 172 7.51 20.28 -1.60
CA PRO A 172 8.62 19.87 -0.73
C PRO A 172 8.38 20.09 0.78
N VAL A 173 7.15 20.42 1.18
CA VAL A 173 6.79 20.78 2.56
C VAL A 173 6.77 19.54 3.47
N SER A 174 6.40 18.39 2.93
CA SER A 174 6.30 17.11 3.66
C SER A 174 7.52 16.86 4.54
N THR A 175 7.27 16.74 5.84
CA THR A 175 8.30 16.35 6.81
C THR A 175 8.32 14.84 7.11
N TYR A 176 7.51 14.06 6.38
CA TYR A 176 7.32 12.62 6.61
C TYR A 176 7.92 11.74 5.51
N ASN A 177 8.56 12.32 4.50
CA ASN A 177 9.19 11.54 3.43
C ASN A 177 10.26 10.58 3.96
N CYS A 178 11.07 11.00 4.94
CA CYS A 178 12.05 10.10 5.56
C CYS A 178 11.38 8.87 6.21
N HIS A 179 10.23 9.05 6.87
CA HIS A 179 9.44 7.94 7.41
C HIS A 179 8.96 7.02 6.29
N ARG A 180 8.34 7.58 5.25
CA ARG A 180 7.77 6.80 4.14
C ARG A 180 8.84 6.01 3.36
N VAL A 181 10.03 6.59 3.13
CA VAL A 181 11.15 5.86 2.51
C VAL A 181 11.62 4.75 3.46
N ALA A 182 11.81 5.03 4.75
CA ALA A 182 12.22 3.99 5.71
C ALA A 182 11.23 2.82 5.76
N GLN A 183 9.93 3.11 5.76
CA GLN A 183 8.88 2.09 5.73
C GLN A 183 8.90 1.26 4.42
N SER A 184 9.11 1.92 3.29
CA SER A 184 9.26 1.28 1.97
C SER A 184 10.50 0.37 1.93
N TRP A 185 11.58 0.79 2.60
CA TRP A 185 12.80 0.02 2.75
C TRP A 185 12.61 -1.20 3.68
N GLU A 186 11.94 -1.02 4.82
CA GLU A 186 11.67 -2.10 5.76
C GLU A 186 10.79 -3.19 5.14
N ILE A 187 9.71 -2.82 4.42
CA ILE A 187 8.87 -3.82 3.74
C ILE A 187 9.60 -4.50 2.57
N SER A 188 10.48 -3.80 1.85
CA SER A 188 11.26 -4.43 0.77
C SER A 188 12.17 -5.55 1.28
N LYS A 189 12.78 -5.37 2.46
CA LYS A 189 13.55 -6.43 3.14
C LYS A 189 12.69 -7.65 3.48
N LEU A 190 11.47 -7.45 3.99
CA LEU A 190 10.54 -8.53 4.31
C LEU A 190 10.13 -9.32 3.05
N LEU A 191 9.74 -8.58 1.99
CA LEU A 191 9.37 -9.17 0.70
C LEU A 191 10.52 -9.95 0.07
N ARG A 192 11.74 -9.38 0.10
CA ARG A 192 12.95 -10.05 -0.41
C ARG A 192 13.27 -11.31 0.37
N GLY A 193 13.28 -11.25 1.70
CA GLY A 193 13.56 -12.42 2.54
C GLY A 193 12.56 -13.57 2.32
N ALA A 194 11.29 -13.27 2.05
CA ALA A 194 10.29 -14.27 1.69
C ALA A 194 10.54 -14.89 0.30
N ALA A 195 10.95 -14.08 -0.67
CA ALA A 195 11.28 -14.56 -2.00
C ALA A 195 12.53 -15.44 -2.00
N GLU A 196 13.55 -15.11 -1.20
CA GLU A 196 14.77 -15.92 -0.99
C GLU A 196 14.47 -17.30 -0.38
N ARG A 197 13.34 -17.45 0.35
CA ARG A 197 12.85 -18.76 0.81
C ARG A 197 12.15 -19.58 -0.29
N GLY A 198 11.97 -19.00 -1.48
CA GLY A 198 11.29 -19.62 -2.62
C GLY A 198 9.76 -19.60 -2.50
N HIS A 199 9.19 -18.67 -1.74
CA HIS A 199 7.74 -18.52 -1.61
C HIS A 199 7.18 -17.61 -2.70
N LEU A 200 5.89 -17.76 -3.03
CA LEU A 200 5.17 -16.72 -3.77
C LEU A 200 4.97 -15.55 -2.81
N VAL A 201 5.42 -14.36 -3.19
CA VAL A 201 5.38 -13.17 -2.34
C VAL A 201 4.33 -12.22 -2.89
N VAL A 202 3.45 -11.76 -2.01
CA VAL A 202 2.43 -10.77 -2.34
C VAL A 202 2.47 -9.63 -1.32
N GLY A 203 2.74 -8.41 -1.76
CA GLY A 203 2.58 -7.19 -0.96
C GLY A 203 1.27 -6.49 -1.32
N MET A 204 0.42 -6.18 -0.34
CA MET A 204 -0.90 -5.61 -0.57
C MET A 204 -1.17 -4.44 0.38
N GLY A 205 -1.95 -3.47 -0.06
CA GLY A 205 -2.52 -2.47 0.82
C GLY A 205 -2.41 -1.04 0.34
N ASP A 206 -2.61 -0.12 1.28
CA ASP A 206 -2.49 1.31 1.06
C ASP A 206 -1.05 1.74 1.34
N PHE A 207 -0.28 1.92 0.27
CA PHE A 207 1.11 2.31 0.38
C PHE A 207 1.28 3.84 0.43
N ASN A 208 0.18 4.61 0.45
CA ASN A 208 0.19 6.07 0.52
C ASN A 208 1.24 6.70 -0.42
N MET A 209 1.49 6.11 -1.58
CA MET A 209 2.56 6.48 -2.49
C MET A 209 2.04 6.59 -3.92
N LEU A 210 2.78 7.33 -4.76
CA LEU A 210 2.46 7.45 -6.17
C LEU A 210 3.32 6.49 -7.01
N PRO A 211 2.84 6.03 -8.17
CA PRO A 211 3.64 5.19 -9.06
C PRO A 211 4.95 5.88 -9.46
N MET A 212 6.07 5.14 -9.48
CA MET A 212 7.42 5.65 -9.77
C MET A 212 8.00 6.71 -8.82
N SER A 213 7.27 7.07 -7.75
CA SER A 213 7.87 7.81 -6.64
C SER A 213 9.06 7.06 -6.04
N ILE A 214 9.91 7.76 -5.28
CA ILE A 214 11.05 7.14 -4.59
C ILE A 214 10.62 5.95 -3.71
N PHE A 215 9.45 6.03 -3.07
CA PHE A 215 8.88 4.98 -2.22
C PHE A 215 8.59 3.70 -3.01
N HIS A 216 7.91 3.86 -4.16
CA HIS A 216 7.58 2.77 -5.08
C HIS A 216 8.85 2.13 -5.64
N ARG A 217 9.80 2.97 -6.09
CA ARG A 217 11.08 2.53 -6.68
C ARG A 217 11.92 1.75 -5.67
N VAL A 218 11.96 2.16 -4.40
CA VAL A 218 12.66 1.42 -3.33
C VAL A 218 12.12 -0.01 -3.23
N ILE A 219 10.79 -0.19 -3.23
CA ILE A 219 10.17 -1.52 -3.14
C ILE A 219 10.54 -2.36 -4.37
N THR A 220 10.32 -1.85 -5.58
CA THR A 220 10.53 -2.62 -6.82
C THR A 220 11.99 -2.85 -7.17
N ALA A 221 12.91 -2.08 -6.60
CA ALA A 221 14.36 -2.26 -6.82
C ALA A 221 15.01 -3.18 -5.78
N HIS A 222 14.47 -3.25 -4.56
CA HIS A 222 15.06 -4.01 -3.45
C HIS A 222 14.31 -5.28 -3.09
N ALA A 223 13.16 -5.55 -3.72
CA ALA A 223 12.46 -6.82 -3.60
C ALA A 223 12.13 -7.37 -5.00
N PRO A 224 12.17 -8.70 -5.20
CA PRO A 224 11.84 -9.33 -6.48
C PRO A 224 10.32 -9.42 -6.68
N VAL A 225 9.64 -8.29 -6.50
CA VAL A 225 8.19 -8.12 -6.68
C VAL A 225 7.94 -7.06 -7.75
N ARG A 226 6.80 -7.16 -8.40
CA ARG A 226 6.40 -6.25 -9.48
C ARG A 226 5.04 -5.66 -9.16
N ASP A 227 4.86 -4.39 -9.49
CA ASP A 227 3.56 -3.71 -9.46
C ASP A 227 2.64 -4.37 -10.49
N VAL A 228 1.62 -5.11 -10.03
CA VAL A 228 0.76 -5.88 -10.94
C VAL A 228 -0.02 -4.98 -11.90
N TRP A 229 -0.37 -3.76 -11.47
CA TRP A 229 -1.08 -2.81 -12.32
C TRP A 229 -0.20 -2.36 -13.46
N ARG A 230 1.06 -1.98 -13.18
CA ARG A 230 1.98 -1.49 -14.22
C ARG A 230 2.54 -2.56 -15.14
N ILE A 231 2.41 -3.85 -14.79
CA ILE A 231 2.66 -4.92 -15.74
C ILE A 231 1.66 -4.85 -16.90
N LEU A 232 0.39 -4.57 -16.61
CA LEU A 232 -0.69 -4.50 -17.60
C LEU A 232 -0.84 -3.10 -18.21
N HIS A 233 -0.62 -2.06 -17.40
CA HIS A 233 -0.75 -0.65 -17.78
C HIS A 233 0.59 0.07 -17.53
N PRO A 234 1.65 -0.22 -18.30
CA PRO A 234 2.99 0.34 -18.07
C PRO A 234 3.00 1.87 -18.09
N ASP A 235 2.07 2.45 -18.84
CA ASP A 235 1.87 3.88 -19.06
C ASP A 235 0.84 4.52 -18.11
N SER A 236 0.33 3.82 -17.10
CA SER A 236 -0.59 4.40 -16.10
C SER A 236 -0.02 5.67 -15.46
N ALA A 237 -0.87 6.61 -15.05
CA ALA A 237 -0.48 7.88 -14.43
C ALA A 237 0.55 7.73 -13.29
N LEU A 238 1.45 8.72 -13.19
CA LEU A 238 2.47 8.84 -12.13
C LEU A 238 1.95 9.62 -10.92
N GLY A 239 0.72 10.13 -10.99
CA GLY A 239 0.08 10.94 -9.96
C GLY A 239 -1.16 11.64 -10.51
N PRO A 240 -1.84 12.46 -9.69
CA PRO A 240 -2.92 13.31 -10.18
C PRO A 240 -2.41 14.26 -11.26
N ALA A 241 -3.29 14.75 -12.14
CA ALA A 241 -2.90 15.51 -13.33
C ALA A 241 -2.10 16.80 -13.01
N TYR A 242 -2.22 17.32 -11.80
CA TYR A 242 -1.48 18.49 -11.36
C TYR A 242 -0.08 18.18 -10.78
N HIS A 243 0.25 16.90 -10.56
CA HIS A 243 1.52 16.46 -10.00
C HIS A 243 2.67 16.73 -10.98
N PRO A 244 3.84 17.22 -10.53
CA PRO A 244 4.95 17.58 -11.43
C PRO A 244 5.32 16.48 -12.43
N SER A 245 5.50 15.23 -11.96
CA SER A 245 5.88 14.11 -12.82
C SER A 245 4.81 13.74 -13.86
N GLU A 246 3.53 14.01 -13.60
CA GLU A 246 2.47 13.76 -14.58
C GLU A 246 2.33 14.94 -15.55
N LYS A 247 2.50 16.18 -15.08
CA LYS A 247 2.53 17.39 -15.92
C LYS A 247 3.63 17.32 -16.98
N GLU A 248 4.82 16.83 -16.62
CA GLU A 248 5.97 16.66 -17.52
C GLU A 248 5.69 15.68 -18.68
N ARG A 249 4.70 14.80 -18.55
CA ARG A 249 4.32 13.86 -19.62
C ARG A 249 3.45 14.49 -20.69
N HIS A 250 2.97 15.73 -20.48
CA HIS A 250 2.12 16.47 -21.42
C HIS A 250 0.92 15.66 -21.95
N ARG A 251 0.32 14.84 -21.09
CA ARG A 251 -0.87 14.03 -21.44
C ARG A 251 -2.16 14.84 -21.27
N PRO A 252 -3.22 14.50 -22.02
CA PRO A 252 -4.55 15.07 -21.80
C PRO A 252 -5.04 14.84 -20.36
N LEU A 253 -5.93 15.72 -19.88
CA LEU A 253 -6.59 15.49 -18.59
C LEU A 253 -7.40 14.19 -18.67
N PRO A 254 -7.22 13.27 -17.70
CA PRO A 254 -7.94 12.01 -17.72
C PRO A 254 -9.41 12.21 -17.39
N THR A 255 -10.26 11.40 -18.01
CA THR A 255 -11.67 11.25 -17.61
C THR A 255 -11.79 10.31 -16.42
N ALA A 256 -12.96 10.27 -15.79
CA ALA A 256 -13.27 9.39 -14.67
C ALA A 256 -13.04 7.92 -15.03
N ASP A 257 -13.54 7.48 -16.19
CA ASP A 257 -13.34 6.11 -16.67
C ASP A 257 -11.89 5.82 -17.05
N PHE A 258 -11.20 6.76 -17.70
CA PHE A 258 -9.78 6.56 -18.02
C PHE A 258 -8.94 6.43 -16.74
N ASN A 259 -9.27 7.21 -15.71
CA ASN A 259 -8.62 7.09 -14.41
C ASN A 259 -8.86 5.72 -13.78
N LEU A 260 -10.10 5.23 -13.84
CA LEU A 260 -10.47 3.96 -13.24
C LEU A 260 -9.85 2.76 -13.97
N LEU A 261 -9.99 2.74 -15.31
CA LEU A 261 -9.66 1.60 -16.16
C LEU A 261 -8.16 1.54 -16.50
N GLU A 262 -7.52 2.69 -16.77
CA GLU A 262 -6.12 2.71 -17.22
C GLU A 262 -5.14 3.18 -16.13
N ASN A 263 -5.47 4.27 -15.44
CA ASN A 263 -4.57 4.79 -14.40
C ASN A 263 -4.65 3.97 -13.09
N GLY A 264 -5.77 3.26 -12.87
CA GLY A 264 -6.04 2.52 -11.65
C GLY A 264 -6.24 3.44 -10.45
N ALA A 265 -6.94 4.55 -10.62
CA ALA A 265 -7.20 5.50 -9.55
C ALA A 265 -8.06 4.85 -8.45
N THR A 266 -7.51 4.74 -7.25
CA THR A 266 -8.16 4.13 -6.08
C THR A 266 -8.64 5.18 -5.10
N SER A 267 -8.15 6.41 -5.18
CA SER A 267 -8.49 7.50 -4.28
C SER A 267 -8.66 8.81 -5.04
N ASN A 268 -9.37 9.76 -4.44
CA ASN A 268 -9.62 11.11 -4.98
C ASN A 268 -10.35 11.19 -6.34
N SER A 269 -10.84 10.08 -6.86
CA SER A 269 -11.64 10.08 -8.09
C SER A 269 -12.98 10.79 -7.87
N VAL A 270 -13.49 11.42 -8.93
CA VAL A 270 -14.84 11.98 -8.99
C VAL A 270 -15.94 10.94 -8.78
N TYR A 271 -15.67 9.65 -8.97
CA TYR A 271 -16.61 8.59 -8.62
C TYR A 271 -16.79 8.40 -7.11
N ASN A 272 -15.82 8.83 -6.30
CA ASN A 272 -15.87 8.64 -4.87
C ASN A 272 -16.68 9.76 -4.19
N THR A 273 -17.83 9.40 -3.59
CA THR A 273 -18.77 10.37 -3.02
C THR A 273 -18.20 11.15 -1.83
N TRP A 274 -17.16 10.62 -1.16
CA TRP A 274 -16.48 11.30 -0.05
C TRP A 274 -15.61 12.47 -0.51
N ARG A 275 -15.41 12.62 -1.82
CA ARG A 275 -14.62 13.70 -2.44
C ARG A 275 -15.47 14.74 -3.14
N TRP A 276 -16.79 14.53 -3.12
CA TRP A 276 -17.75 15.48 -3.63
C TRP A 276 -17.88 16.71 -2.74
N ASN A 277 -18.35 17.81 -3.32
CA ASN A 277 -18.62 19.02 -2.55
C ASN A 277 -19.85 18.85 -1.64
N LYS A 278 -20.02 19.76 -0.67
CA LYS A 278 -21.12 19.70 0.31
C LYS A 278 -22.51 19.66 -0.34
N ASN A 279 -22.72 20.36 -1.45
CA ASN A 279 -24.02 20.39 -2.14
C ASN A 279 -24.37 19.03 -2.72
N GLN A 280 -23.40 18.38 -3.38
CA GLN A 280 -23.56 17.02 -3.91
C GLN A 280 -23.79 16.01 -2.77
N GLN A 281 -23.03 16.10 -1.68
CA GLN A 281 -23.23 15.23 -0.51
C GLN A 281 -24.60 15.44 0.16
N ASN A 282 -25.11 16.68 0.19
CA ASN A 282 -26.44 16.96 0.72
C ASN A 282 -27.56 16.41 -0.19
N ARG A 283 -27.40 16.48 -1.52
CA ARG A 283 -28.32 15.84 -2.47
C ARG A 283 -28.39 14.33 -2.27
N LEU A 284 -27.22 13.71 -2.09
CA LEU A 284 -27.11 12.27 -1.83
C LEU A 284 -27.81 11.86 -0.51
N LYS A 285 -27.66 12.66 0.55
CA LYS A 285 -28.43 12.49 1.80
C LYS A 285 -29.94 12.67 1.62
N GLY A 286 -30.35 13.44 0.61
CA GLY A 286 -31.74 13.62 0.22
C GLY A 286 -32.30 12.48 -0.66
N GLY A 287 -31.51 11.45 -0.97
CA GLY A 287 -31.93 10.30 -1.77
C GLY A 287 -31.68 10.43 -3.29
N ASP A 288 -30.93 11.44 -3.72
CA ASP A 288 -30.60 11.65 -5.13
C ASP A 288 -29.43 10.75 -5.56
N ILE A 289 -29.64 9.97 -6.64
CA ILE A 289 -28.64 9.02 -7.17
C ILE A 289 -27.43 9.76 -7.77
N CYS A 290 -27.52 11.02 -8.20
CA CYS A 290 -26.38 11.83 -8.67
C CYS A 290 -25.33 11.05 -9.50
N GLU A 291 -25.66 10.59 -10.70
CA GLU A 291 -24.72 9.85 -11.55
C GLU A 291 -23.55 10.74 -12.02
N VAL A 292 -22.38 10.12 -12.22
CA VAL A 292 -21.18 10.78 -12.75
C VAL A 292 -20.93 10.21 -14.14
N PRO A 293 -21.02 11.02 -15.21
CA PRO A 293 -20.74 10.55 -16.56
C PRO A 293 -19.29 10.04 -16.70
N PRO A 294 -19.07 8.93 -17.43
CA PRO A 294 -17.74 8.37 -17.74
C PRO A 294 -16.68 9.34 -18.26
N ASP A 295 -17.10 10.32 -19.06
CA ASP A 295 -16.28 11.33 -19.70
C ASP A 295 -16.01 12.55 -18.81
N THR A 296 -16.55 12.57 -17.57
CA THR A 296 -16.28 13.62 -16.60
C THR A 296 -14.78 13.75 -16.35
N ILE A 297 -14.24 14.97 -16.47
CA ILE A 297 -12.82 15.23 -16.22
C ILE A 297 -12.48 15.00 -14.74
N ASP A 298 -11.46 14.17 -14.49
CA ASP A 298 -11.03 13.76 -13.16
C ASP A 298 -9.55 14.06 -12.91
N PRO A 299 -9.17 15.32 -12.67
CA PRO A 299 -7.77 15.70 -12.54
C PRO A 299 -7.15 15.27 -11.20
N ARG A 300 -7.95 14.74 -10.26
CA ARG A 300 -7.54 14.44 -8.88
C ARG A 300 -7.39 12.96 -8.58
N GLY A 301 -7.93 12.09 -9.43
CA GLY A 301 -7.76 10.65 -9.31
C GLY A 301 -6.29 10.26 -9.15
N GLN A 302 -6.01 9.39 -8.18
CA GLN A 302 -4.67 8.91 -7.88
C GLN A 302 -4.71 7.45 -7.42
N ARG A 303 -3.63 6.71 -7.72
CA ARG A 303 -3.44 5.34 -7.28
C ARG A 303 -2.55 5.31 -6.04
N LEU A 304 -3.12 4.90 -4.91
CA LEU A 304 -2.40 4.77 -3.63
C LEU A 304 -2.36 3.33 -3.11
N ASP A 305 -3.29 2.49 -3.58
CA ASP A 305 -3.43 1.10 -3.18
C ASP A 305 -2.77 0.20 -4.22
N TYR A 306 -2.00 -0.79 -3.75
CA TYR A 306 -1.18 -1.63 -4.62
C TYR A 306 -1.30 -3.10 -4.28
N ILE A 307 -1.11 -3.90 -5.32
CA ILE A 307 -0.73 -5.31 -5.21
C ILE A 307 0.63 -5.45 -5.90
N PHE A 308 1.61 -5.93 -5.15
CA PHE A 308 2.93 -6.32 -5.62
C PHE A 308 3.01 -7.85 -5.62
N ALA A 309 3.52 -8.46 -6.68
CA ALA A 309 3.67 -9.91 -6.74
C ALA A 309 5.03 -10.33 -7.30
N SER A 310 5.65 -11.34 -6.66
CA SER A 310 6.78 -12.06 -7.25
C SER A 310 6.31 -13.07 -8.31
N THR A 311 7.24 -13.72 -9.00
CA THR A 311 6.94 -14.87 -9.88
C THR A 311 6.83 -16.18 -9.10
N GLY A 312 7.19 -16.21 -7.81
CA GLY A 312 7.33 -17.44 -7.02
C GLY A 312 8.38 -18.41 -7.57
N VAL A 313 9.29 -17.93 -8.43
CA VAL A 313 10.37 -18.72 -9.02
C VAL A 313 11.69 -18.19 -8.51
N ASP A 314 12.53 -19.11 -8.04
CA ASP A 314 13.91 -18.81 -7.65
C ASP A 314 14.68 -18.26 -8.87
N PRO A 315 15.44 -17.16 -8.74
CA PRO A 315 16.27 -16.62 -9.83
C PRO A 315 17.19 -17.65 -10.48
N ASP A 316 17.69 -18.62 -9.71
CA ASP A 316 18.62 -19.66 -10.19
C ASP A 316 17.89 -20.90 -10.75
N ALA A 317 16.55 -20.92 -10.72
CA ALA A 317 15.77 -22.04 -11.24
C ALA A 317 15.89 -22.16 -12.78
N PRO A 318 15.79 -23.39 -13.32
CA PRO A 318 15.80 -23.61 -14.77
C PRO A 318 14.81 -22.72 -15.50
N ALA A 319 15.16 -22.29 -16.72
CA ALA A 319 14.33 -21.37 -17.50
C ALA A 319 12.91 -21.93 -17.78
N THR A 320 12.75 -23.25 -17.76
CA THR A 320 11.49 -23.98 -17.94
C THR A 320 10.61 -24.06 -16.69
N THR A 321 11.07 -23.55 -15.54
CA THR A 321 10.34 -23.63 -14.27
C THR A 321 9.02 -22.84 -14.31
N PRO A 322 7.86 -23.47 -14.03
CA PRO A 322 6.58 -22.76 -13.98
C PRO A 322 6.58 -21.68 -12.90
N GLY A 323 5.96 -20.54 -13.18
CA GLY A 323 5.87 -19.42 -12.26
C GLY A 323 4.55 -18.68 -12.37
N TRP A 324 4.39 -17.62 -11.56
CA TRP A 324 3.19 -16.81 -11.50
C TRP A 324 3.32 -15.55 -12.35
N VAL A 325 2.32 -15.32 -13.19
CA VAL A 325 2.20 -14.14 -14.06
C VAL A 325 0.87 -13.44 -13.80
N VAL A 326 0.80 -12.16 -14.12
CA VAL A 326 -0.41 -11.35 -13.92
C VAL A 326 -1.33 -11.57 -15.11
N LYS A 327 -2.56 -12.04 -14.83
CA LYS A 327 -3.62 -12.21 -15.83
C LYS A 327 -4.50 -10.96 -15.93
N SER A 328 -4.90 -10.42 -14.79
CA SER A 328 -5.75 -9.22 -14.74
C SER A 328 -5.48 -8.41 -13.47
N ALA A 329 -5.72 -7.10 -13.56
CA ALA A 329 -5.80 -6.18 -12.44
C ALA A 329 -6.89 -5.15 -12.76
N HIS A 330 -7.75 -4.83 -11.79
CA HIS A 330 -8.82 -3.84 -11.99
C HIS A 330 -9.21 -3.18 -10.65
N VAL A 331 -9.74 -1.96 -10.72
CA VAL A 331 -10.35 -1.30 -9.57
C VAL A 331 -11.77 -1.83 -9.42
N SER A 332 -12.18 -2.12 -8.19
CA SER A 332 -13.48 -2.70 -7.83
C SER A 332 -14.08 -2.00 -6.62
N MET A 333 -15.32 -2.37 -6.24
CA MET A 333 -16.07 -1.72 -5.15
C MET A 333 -16.23 -0.21 -5.40
N THR A 334 -16.46 0.15 -6.66
CA THR A 334 -16.77 1.51 -7.11
C THR A 334 -18.25 1.84 -6.94
N GLU A 335 -19.07 0.82 -6.76
CA GLU A 335 -20.50 0.98 -6.54
C GLU A 335 -20.77 1.59 -5.16
N ARG A 336 -21.97 2.13 -5.03
CA ARG A 336 -22.44 2.75 -3.81
C ARG A 336 -23.09 1.72 -2.91
N HIS A 337 -23.12 2.04 -1.62
CA HIS A 337 -23.99 1.35 -0.68
C HIS A 337 -25.44 1.46 -1.16
N PRO A 338 -26.21 0.36 -1.20
CA PRO A 338 -27.56 0.34 -1.76
C PRO A 338 -28.51 1.35 -1.07
N ASP A 339 -28.51 1.39 0.26
CA ASP A 339 -29.39 2.30 1.00
C ASP A 339 -28.79 3.69 1.24
N LEU A 340 -27.49 3.77 1.56
CA LEU A 340 -26.84 5.04 1.92
C LEU A 340 -26.40 5.86 0.72
N LEU A 341 -26.40 5.27 -0.48
CA LEU A 341 -25.99 5.86 -1.76
C LEU A 341 -24.54 6.40 -1.80
N CYS A 342 -23.76 6.27 -0.73
CA CYS A 342 -22.37 6.70 -0.66
C CYS A 342 -21.39 5.58 -1.02
N SER A 343 -20.17 5.94 -1.42
CA SER A 343 -19.07 4.99 -1.61
C SER A 343 -18.77 4.23 -0.32
N LEU A 344 -18.42 2.94 -0.45
CA LEU A 344 -18.17 2.08 0.71
C LEU A 344 -16.93 2.46 1.51
N SER A 345 -15.97 3.11 0.89
CA SER A 345 -14.80 3.70 1.52
C SER A 345 -14.39 4.96 0.76
N ASP A 346 -13.51 5.79 1.34
CA ASP A 346 -12.88 6.88 0.61
C ASP A 346 -11.73 6.40 -0.31
N HIS A 347 -11.52 5.09 -0.35
CA HIS A 347 -10.74 4.34 -1.33
C HIS A 347 -11.63 3.33 -2.08
N PHE A 348 -11.25 2.98 -3.29
CA PHE A 348 -11.76 1.82 -4.03
C PHE A 348 -10.83 0.62 -3.86
N ALA A 349 -11.37 -0.59 -3.99
CA ALA A 349 -10.59 -1.80 -3.85
C ALA A 349 -9.76 -2.07 -5.12
N VAL A 350 -8.61 -2.71 -4.97
CA VAL A 350 -7.82 -3.25 -6.10
C VAL A 350 -7.93 -4.76 -6.09
N GLN A 351 -8.28 -5.34 -7.24
CA GLN A 351 -8.28 -6.78 -7.46
C GLN A 351 -7.23 -7.17 -8.50
N ALA A 352 -6.62 -8.33 -8.31
CA ALA A 352 -5.70 -8.91 -9.28
C ALA A 352 -5.82 -10.43 -9.32
N THR A 353 -5.67 -11.01 -10.50
CA THR A 353 -5.58 -12.46 -10.71
C THR A 353 -4.18 -12.83 -11.17
N LEU A 354 -3.51 -13.70 -10.42
CA LEU A 354 -2.27 -14.34 -10.85
C LEU A 354 -2.62 -15.70 -11.42
N ILE A 355 -1.95 -16.09 -12.51
CA ILE A 355 -2.06 -17.45 -13.07
C ILE A 355 -0.71 -18.12 -13.11
N ARG A 356 -0.74 -19.44 -12.93
CA ARG A 356 0.45 -20.26 -13.03
C ARG A 356 0.74 -20.57 -14.50
N HIS A 357 1.85 -20.03 -14.99
CA HIS A 357 2.30 -20.16 -16.37
C HIS A 357 3.51 -21.09 -16.48
N THR A 358 3.46 -21.99 -17.46
CA THR A 358 4.61 -22.85 -17.80
C THR A 358 5.26 -22.26 -19.06
N PRO A 359 6.55 -21.87 -19.00
CA PRO A 359 7.25 -21.31 -20.15
C PRO A 359 7.18 -22.21 -21.38
N SER A 360 7.00 -21.62 -22.56
CA SER A 360 7.09 -22.37 -23.82
C SER A 360 8.50 -22.95 -24.00
N PRO A 361 8.67 -24.14 -24.60
CA PRO A 361 9.99 -24.64 -25.00
C PRO A 361 10.66 -23.59 -25.90
N ALA A 362 11.93 -23.25 -25.64
CA ALA A 362 12.65 -22.36 -26.52
C ALA A 362 12.61 -22.92 -27.95
N ALA A 363 12.10 -22.14 -28.90
CA ALA A 363 12.30 -22.46 -30.31
C ALA A 363 13.82 -22.60 -30.50
N GLY A 364 14.26 -23.76 -30.99
CA GLY A 364 15.65 -23.96 -31.37
C GLY A 364 16.07 -22.85 -32.36
N PRO A 365 17.38 -22.59 -32.54
CA PRO A 365 17.84 -21.63 -33.52
C PRO A 365 17.27 -22.04 -34.89
N THR A 366 16.26 -21.31 -35.35
CA THR A 366 15.80 -21.40 -36.74
C THR A 366 16.93 -20.85 -37.58
N ASP A 367 17.55 -21.72 -38.38
CA ASP A 367 18.52 -21.35 -39.40
C ASP A 367 17.98 -20.16 -40.22
N PRO A 368 18.74 -19.08 -40.40
CA PRO A 368 18.32 -17.93 -41.19
C PRO A 368 18.49 -18.27 -42.67
N ARG A 369 17.72 -19.23 -43.19
CA ARG A 369 17.70 -19.57 -44.62
C ARG A 369 16.38 -20.25 -45.00
N SER A 370 15.35 -19.43 -45.18
CA SER A 370 14.44 -19.47 -46.35
C SER A 370 13.24 -18.56 -46.09
N GLU A 371 13.42 -17.25 -46.23
CA GLU A 371 12.31 -16.38 -46.61
C GLU A 371 12.52 -15.98 -48.06
N THR A 372 11.68 -16.51 -48.94
CA THR A 372 11.61 -16.09 -50.34
C THR A 372 10.72 -14.85 -50.42
N PRO A 373 11.15 -13.77 -51.10
CA PRO A 373 10.38 -12.54 -51.20
C PRO A 373 9.34 -12.68 -52.32
N SER A 374 8.17 -13.26 -52.02
CA SER A 374 7.07 -13.33 -52.99
C SER A 374 5.68 -13.31 -52.36
N ALA A 375 5.44 -12.38 -51.43
CA ALA A 375 4.08 -12.07 -50.97
C ALA A 375 3.85 -10.56 -50.76
N ALA A 376 4.90 -9.76 -50.58
CA ALA A 376 4.78 -8.32 -50.32
C ALA A 376 4.60 -7.45 -51.58
N LEU A 377 4.47 -8.04 -52.77
CA LEU A 377 4.36 -7.29 -54.05
C LEU A 377 2.93 -7.17 -54.60
N GLN A 378 1.90 -7.69 -53.91
CA GLN A 378 0.52 -7.75 -54.43
C GLN A 378 -0.46 -6.73 -53.84
N THR A 379 -0.06 -5.90 -52.89
CA THR A 379 -0.95 -4.86 -52.33
C THR A 379 -0.25 -3.51 -52.37
N GLY A 380 -0.20 -2.93 -53.57
CA GLY A 380 0.30 -1.59 -53.78
C GLY A 380 -0.57 -0.56 -53.06
N ALA A 381 0.02 0.15 -52.10
CA ALA A 381 -0.51 1.41 -51.57
C ALA A 381 0.65 2.20 -50.95
N TYR A 382 1.25 3.07 -51.76
CA TYR A 382 2.13 4.15 -51.31
C TYR A 382 1.40 5.48 -51.50
N LEU A 383 1.55 6.37 -50.51
CA LEU A 383 1.24 7.81 -50.46
C LEU A 383 -0.18 8.24 -50.01
N ALA A 384 -0.31 8.62 -48.73
CA ALA A 384 -0.94 9.89 -48.30
C ALA A 384 -0.70 10.17 -46.80
N PRO A 385 -0.76 11.44 -46.36
CA PRO A 385 -0.13 11.93 -45.13
C PRO A 385 -1.03 11.91 -43.88
N SER A 386 -0.35 11.94 -42.74
CA SER A 386 -0.84 12.07 -41.36
C SER A 386 -1.81 13.24 -41.12
N SER A 387 -2.99 12.95 -40.57
CA SER A 387 -3.59 13.68 -39.42
C SER A 387 -4.83 12.97 -38.86
N PRO A 388 -5.19 13.22 -37.58
CA PRO A 388 -5.94 12.28 -36.74
C PRO A 388 -7.38 12.74 -36.48
N ALA A 389 -8.35 11.84 -36.54
CA ALA A 389 -9.58 11.94 -35.76
C ALA A 389 -10.43 10.67 -35.89
N SER A 390 -11.02 10.31 -34.76
CA SER A 390 -12.26 9.54 -34.58
C SER A 390 -12.26 8.01 -34.76
N SER A 391 -12.78 7.40 -33.69
CA SER A 391 -13.45 6.10 -33.57
C SER A 391 -12.62 4.83 -33.81
N ILE A 392 -12.05 4.30 -32.71
CA ILE A 392 -11.97 2.85 -32.53
C ILE A 392 -12.39 2.52 -31.10
N HIS A 393 -13.36 1.61 -31.01
CA HIS A 393 -13.82 0.95 -29.81
C HIS A 393 -12.67 0.54 -28.88
N SER A 394 -12.75 0.99 -27.63
CA SER A 394 -11.92 0.55 -26.52
C SER A 394 -12.26 -0.91 -26.18
N GLY A 395 -11.61 -1.84 -26.88
CA GLY A 395 -11.69 -3.28 -26.62
C GLY A 395 -10.33 -3.99 -26.58
N ASP A 396 -9.26 -3.40 -27.13
CA ASP A 396 -7.99 -4.11 -27.39
C ASP A 396 -6.73 -3.41 -26.84
N ALA A 397 -6.86 -2.50 -25.87
CA ALA A 397 -5.72 -1.73 -25.33
C ALA A 397 -5.06 -2.33 -24.07
N ALA A 398 -5.41 -3.56 -23.67
CA ALA A 398 -4.55 -4.35 -22.80
C ALA A 398 -3.61 -5.17 -23.68
N GLN A 399 -2.47 -4.59 -24.10
CA GLN A 399 -1.34 -5.41 -24.56
C GLN A 399 -0.86 -6.24 -23.36
N SER A 400 -1.55 -7.35 -23.10
CA SER A 400 -1.12 -8.38 -22.16
C SER A 400 0.32 -8.72 -22.55
N ALA A 401 1.28 -8.22 -21.78
CA ALA A 401 2.67 -8.59 -21.95
C ALA A 401 2.69 -10.13 -21.96
N ASN A 402 3.15 -10.71 -23.07
CA ASN A 402 3.20 -12.15 -23.29
C ASN A 402 3.61 -12.85 -21.97
N PRO A 403 2.87 -13.86 -21.47
CA PRO A 403 3.17 -14.56 -20.23
C PRO A 403 4.64 -15.00 -20.09
N ASP A 404 5.27 -15.44 -21.19
CA ASP A 404 6.69 -15.78 -21.22
C ASP A 404 7.57 -14.56 -20.93
N THR A 405 7.24 -13.39 -21.49
CA THR A 405 7.94 -12.13 -21.26
C THR A 405 7.75 -11.63 -19.83
N GLN A 406 6.54 -11.75 -19.26
CA GLN A 406 6.30 -11.40 -17.86
C GLN A 406 7.16 -12.24 -16.92
N LEU A 407 7.21 -13.55 -17.14
CA LEU A 407 7.97 -14.47 -16.31
C LEU A 407 9.48 -14.26 -16.46
N LYS A 408 9.98 -14.06 -17.69
CA LYS A 408 11.39 -13.71 -17.96
C LYS A 408 11.78 -12.41 -17.27
N ARG A 409 11.01 -11.33 -17.44
CA ARG A 409 11.26 -10.04 -16.77
C ARG A 409 11.23 -10.16 -15.25
N GLY A 410 10.31 -10.97 -14.71
CA GLY A 410 10.22 -11.19 -13.26
C GLY A 410 11.37 -12.02 -12.68
N ARG A 411 12.08 -12.80 -13.49
CA ARG A 411 13.34 -13.44 -13.06
C ARG A 411 14.53 -12.49 -13.12
N THR A 412 14.54 -11.58 -14.08
CA THR A 412 15.65 -10.62 -14.29
C THR A 412 15.47 -9.30 -13.54
N SER A 413 14.32 -9.07 -12.87
CA SER A 413 13.95 -7.76 -12.30
C SER A 413 14.84 -7.26 -11.16
N ASN A 414 15.90 -8.00 -10.78
CA ASN A 414 16.99 -7.46 -9.97
C ASN A 414 17.89 -6.45 -10.71
N GLN A 415 17.69 -6.19 -12.02
CA GLN A 415 18.62 -5.39 -12.84
C GLN A 415 18.12 -4.00 -13.27
N GLY A 416 17.13 -3.42 -12.59
CA GLY A 416 17.00 -1.97 -12.58
C GLY A 416 17.94 -1.40 -11.52
N SER A 417 19.24 -1.29 -11.80
CA SER A 417 20.22 -0.77 -10.83
C SER A 417 19.69 0.51 -10.20
N PHE A 418 19.36 0.44 -8.91
CA PHE A 418 18.98 1.61 -8.13
C PHE A 418 20.22 2.50 -8.09
N HIS A 419 20.22 3.52 -8.96
CA HIS A 419 21.44 4.27 -9.25
C HIS A 419 22.01 4.91 -7.98
N ALA A 420 23.34 5.00 -7.88
CA ALA A 420 24.05 5.57 -6.72
C ALA A 420 23.46 6.92 -6.26
N SER A 421 23.08 7.78 -7.21
CA SER A 421 22.47 9.08 -6.94
C SER A 421 21.11 9.00 -6.24
N THR A 422 20.37 7.91 -6.41
CA THR A 422 19.07 7.72 -5.74
C THR A 422 19.27 7.40 -4.26
N TYR A 423 20.34 6.68 -3.89
CA TYR A 423 20.71 6.55 -2.49
C TYR A 423 21.16 7.89 -1.90
N ASP A 424 21.84 8.75 -2.67
CA ASP A 424 22.20 10.10 -2.22
C ASP A 424 20.97 10.98 -1.92
N GLU A 425 19.91 10.84 -2.72
CA GLU A 425 18.62 11.48 -2.44
C GLU A 425 18.05 11.03 -1.09
N ILE A 426 18.07 9.72 -0.82
CA ILE A 426 17.62 9.15 0.46
C ILE A 426 18.49 9.62 1.62
N LEU A 427 19.81 9.59 1.48
CA LEU A 427 20.75 10.06 2.50
C LEU A 427 20.54 11.56 2.80
N SER A 428 20.24 12.37 1.78
CA SER A 428 19.88 13.78 1.95
C SER A 428 18.59 13.94 2.76
N MET A 429 17.56 13.14 2.46
CA MET A 429 16.31 13.11 3.24
C MET A 429 16.55 12.73 4.71
N ILE A 430 17.38 11.72 4.96
CA ILE A 430 17.77 11.28 6.30
C ILE A 430 18.51 12.40 7.03
N HIS A 431 19.50 13.03 6.41
CA HIS A 431 20.30 14.09 7.02
C HIS A 431 19.46 15.33 7.38
N LYS A 432 18.59 15.75 6.46
CA LYS A 432 17.63 16.84 6.69
C LYS A 432 16.72 16.54 7.88
N TYR A 433 16.18 15.32 7.95
CA TYR A 433 15.30 14.93 9.04
C TYR A 433 16.03 14.77 10.37
N ASN A 434 17.22 14.15 10.39
CA ASN A 434 18.04 13.99 11.59
C ASN A 434 18.45 15.35 12.20
N THR A 435 18.83 16.32 11.37
CA THR A 435 19.14 17.68 11.83
C THR A 435 17.94 18.32 12.54
N ARG A 436 16.74 18.13 11.99
CA ARG A 436 15.49 18.59 12.62
C ARG A 436 15.25 17.89 13.97
N GLU A 437 15.42 16.57 14.04
CA GLU A 437 15.19 15.81 15.28
C GLU A 437 16.18 16.16 16.39
N LEU A 438 17.45 16.39 16.06
CA LEU A 438 18.46 16.88 17.01
C LEU A 438 18.08 18.25 17.58
N HIS A 439 17.62 19.16 16.73
CA HIS A 439 17.16 20.48 17.14
C HIS A 439 15.92 20.38 18.03
N GLN A 440 14.92 19.58 17.65
CA GLN A 440 13.71 19.35 18.46
C GLN A 440 14.02 18.75 19.82
N ARG A 441 14.91 17.75 19.87
CA ARG A 441 15.36 17.13 21.12
C ARG A 441 15.99 18.16 22.05
N TYR A 442 16.90 18.99 21.53
CA TYR A 442 17.59 20.01 22.30
C TYR A 442 16.61 21.04 22.89
N TRP A 443 15.78 21.65 22.06
CA TRP A 443 14.86 22.70 22.52
C TRP A 443 13.76 22.21 23.45
N ARG A 444 13.25 20.99 23.25
CA ARG A 444 12.30 20.38 24.21
C ARG A 444 12.97 20.02 25.53
N GLY A 445 14.23 19.58 25.49
CA GLY A 445 15.02 19.39 26.70
C GLY A 445 15.24 20.72 27.45
N MET A 446 15.57 21.80 26.74
CA MET A 446 15.68 23.13 27.34
C MET A 446 14.35 23.63 27.91
N HIS A 447 13.24 23.40 27.20
CA HIS A 447 11.91 23.75 27.70
C HIS A 447 11.58 23.06 29.03
N PHE A 448 11.97 21.80 29.21
CA PHE A 448 11.83 21.10 30.50
C PHE A 448 12.58 21.82 31.64
N PHE A 449 13.85 22.19 31.44
CA PHE A 449 14.62 22.89 32.49
C PHE A 449 14.10 24.30 32.78
N VAL A 450 13.66 25.03 31.76
CA VAL A 450 13.02 26.34 31.93
C VAL A 450 11.70 26.20 32.70
N ALA A 451 10.88 25.21 32.34
CA ALA A 451 9.63 24.94 33.05
C ALA A 451 9.86 24.54 34.52
N LEU A 452 10.90 23.75 34.80
CA LEU A 452 11.30 23.40 36.17
C LEU A 452 11.72 24.64 36.97
N PHE A 453 12.48 25.54 36.36
CA PHE A 453 12.85 26.82 36.98
C PHE A 453 11.62 27.69 37.27
N VAL A 454 10.72 27.85 36.29
CA VAL A 454 9.47 28.62 36.45
C VAL A 454 8.61 28.03 37.57
N TRP A 455 8.51 26.70 37.64
CA TRP A 455 7.79 26.00 38.70
C TRP A 455 8.36 26.31 40.09
N VAL A 456 9.68 26.19 40.28
CA VAL A 456 10.35 26.54 41.54
C VAL A 456 10.16 28.03 41.88
N ALA A 457 10.33 28.92 40.90
CA ALA A 457 10.16 30.36 41.10
C ALA A 457 8.73 30.71 41.52
N CYS A 458 7.72 30.07 40.93
CA CYS A 458 6.33 30.24 41.33
C CYS A 458 6.07 29.72 42.74
N LEU A 459 6.64 28.58 43.14
CA LEU A 459 6.50 28.07 44.51
C LEU A 459 7.10 29.03 45.55
N VAL A 460 8.27 29.59 45.26
CA VAL A 460 8.88 30.63 46.09
C VAL A 460 8.00 31.87 46.12
N ALA A 461 7.47 32.32 44.98
CA ALA A 461 6.59 33.50 44.92
C ALA A 461 5.27 33.30 45.68
N VAL A 462 4.70 32.08 45.67
CA VAL A 462 3.51 31.73 46.46
C VAL A 462 3.79 31.89 47.95
N TRP A 463 4.96 31.48 48.43
CA TRP A 463 5.36 31.63 49.84
C TRP A 463 5.31 33.10 50.32
N PHE A 464 5.63 34.05 49.43
CA PHE A 464 5.64 35.48 49.74
C PHE A 464 4.39 36.22 49.25
N SER A 465 3.35 35.50 48.80
CA SER A 465 2.17 36.12 48.23
C SER A 465 1.23 36.65 49.32
N PRO A 466 0.87 37.96 49.31
CA PRO A 466 -0.01 38.54 50.32
C PRO A 466 -1.49 38.21 50.10
N GLU A 467 -1.87 37.83 48.87
CA GLU A 467 -3.25 37.69 48.45
C GLU A 467 -3.54 36.30 47.88
N ASN A 468 -4.61 35.66 48.36
CA ASN A 468 -4.96 34.29 47.97
C ASN A 468 -5.17 34.10 46.46
N TYR A 469 -5.72 35.11 45.77
CA TYR A 469 -5.94 35.02 44.33
C TYR A 469 -4.62 35.03 43.53
N VAL A 470 -3.59 35.74 44.01
CA VAL A 470 -2.25 35.75 43.40
C VAL A 470 -1.58 34.40 43.59
N ALA A 471 -1.66 33.83 44.80
CA ALA A 471 -1.17 32.48 45.07
C ALA A 471 -1.84 31.43 44.16
N PHE A 472 -3.16 31.52 43.97
CA PHE A 472 -3.90 30.64 43.07
C PHE A 472 -3.40 30.74 41.62
N ILE A 473 -3.25 31.95 41.08
CA ILE A 473 -2.76 32.16 39.70
C ILE A 473 -1.35 31.60 39.54
N LEU A 474 -0.46 31.85 40.50
CA LEU A 474 0.92 31.33 40.48
C LEU A 474 0.94 29.80 40.53
N MET A 475 0.12 29.16 41.37
CA MET A 475 0.01 27.70 41.40
C MET A 475 -0.52 27.12 40.09
N LEU A 476 -1.49 27.79 39.45
CA LEU A 476 -2.04 27.35 38.17
C LEU A 476 -0.98 27.43 37.06
N ILE A 477 -0.28 28.56 36.93
CA ILE A 477 0.81 28.73 35.97
C ILE A 477 1.91 27.70 36.23
N SER A 478 2.34 27.58 37.48
CA SER A 478 3.36 26.61 37.91
C SER A 478 3.00 25.19 37.49
N SER A 479 1.76 24.77 37.73
CA SER A 479 1.27 23.42 37.40
C SER A 479 1.21 23.19 35.89
N LEU A 480 0.67 24.15 35.12
CA LEU A 480 0.59 24.04 33.66
C LEU A 480 1.98 24.03 33.01
N SER A 481 2.89 24.90 33.48
CA SER A 481 4.29 24.93 33.03
C SER A 481 5.00 23.63 33.33
N LEU A 482 4.86 23.08 34.54
CA LEU A 482 5.49 21.82 34.91
C LEU A 482 4.98 20.66 34.05
N VAL A 483 3.66 20.55 33.84
CA VAL A 483 3.08 19.49 32.99
C VAL A 483 3.63 19.57 31.57
N ALA A 484 3.61 20.77 30.96
CA ALA A 484 4.15 20.97 29.62
C ALA A 484 5.65 20.64 29.54
N GLY A 485 6.42 21.11 30.52
CA GLY A 485 7.85 20.82 30.64
C GLY A 485 8.16 19.34 30.78
N VAL A 486 7.45 18.62 31.66
CA VAL A 486 7.64 17.18 31.88
C VAL A 486 7.32 16.38 30.62
N ILE A 487 6.24 16.71 29.91
CA ILE A 487 5.91 16.07 28.63
C ILE A 487 7.04 16.27 27.62
N ASP A 488 7.55 17.51 27.46
CA ASP A 488 8.66 17.79 26.55
C ASP A 488 9.98 17.15 26.97
N GLY A 489 10.25 17.06 28.28
CA GLY A 489 11.40 16.35 28.83
C GLY A 489 11.35 14.86 28.52
N LEU A 490 10.19 14.21 28.71
CA LEU A 490 9.99 12.80 28.36
C LEU A 490 10.11 12.56 26.85
N LEU A 491 9.56 13.45 26.03
CA LEU A 491 9.73 13.38 24.58
C LEU A 491 11.21 13.48 24.19
N SER A 492 11.92 14.48 24.72
CA SER A 492 13.36 14.70 24.47
C SER A 492 14.21 13.50 24.90
N LEU A 493 13.94 12.94 26.07
CA LEU A 493 14.69 11.82 26.63
C LEU A 493 14.40 10.51 25.91
N LEU A 494 13.13 10.17 25.69
CA LEU A 494 12.69 8.87 25.21
C LEU A 494 12.44 8.85 23.70
N PHE A 495 11.47 9.64 23.25
CA PHE A 495 11.01 9.61 21.85
C PHE A 495 12.10 10.03 20.88
N PHE A 496 12.67 11.22 21.01
CA PHE A 496 13.68 11.71 20.07
C PHE A 496 14.97 10.86 20.13
N SER A 497 15.33 10.33 21.30
CA SER A 497 16.45 9.39 21.41
C SER A 497 16.21 8.09 20.65
N TRP A 498 14.98 7.56 20.70
CA TRP A 498 14.59 6.37 19.95
C TRP A 498 14.57 6.65 18.44
N GLU A 499 13.94 7.75 18.03
CA GLU A 499 13.85 8.19 16.64
C GLU A 499 15.24 8.36 16.01
N ILE A 500 16.16 9.08 16.67
CA ILE A 500 17.52 9.29 16.19
C ILE A 500 18.30 7.97 16.06
N ARG A 501 18.09 7.01 16.97
CA ARG A 501 18.71 5.69 16.86
C ARG A 501 18.15 4.89 15.68
N GLY A 502 16.84 4.93 15.46
CA GLY A 502 16.21 4.33 14.28
C GLY A 502 16.73 4.94 12.98
N LEU A 503 16.94 6.25 12.95
CA LEU A 503 17.54 6.94 11.81
C LEU A 503 18.97 6.49 11.53
N LYS A 504 19.79 6.27 12.56
CA LYS A 504 21.16 5.79 12.38
C LYS A 504 21.22 4.40 11.76
N GLU A 505 20.34 3.50 12.20
CA GLU A 505 20.22 2.17 11.61
C GLU A 505 19.83 2.26 10.14
N PHE A 506 18.78 3.04 9.84
CA PHE A 506 18.32 3.24 8.48
C PHE A 506 19.40 3.89 7.58
N GLU A 507 20.11 4.91 8.09
CA GLU A 507 21.22 5.55 7.39
C GLU A 507 22.34 4.57 7.04
N TRP A 508 22.71 3.71 8.00
CA TRP A 508 23.73 2.69 7.79
C TRP A 508 23.31 1.69 6.71
N GLU A 509 22.07 1.20 6.74
CA GLU A 509 21.55 0.27 5.73
C GLU A 509 21.59 0.87 4.31
N ILE A 510 21.20 2.14 4.17
CA ILE A 510 21.22 2.86 2.89
C ILE A 510 22.66 3.07 2.40
N ARG A 511 23.60 3.43 3.29
CA ARG A 511 25.02 3.56 2.93
C ARG A 511 25.61 2.23 2.48
N ASN A 512 25.30 1.14 3.17
CA ASN A 512 25.75 -0.19 2.82
C ASN A 512 25.20 -0.61 1.44
N ALA A 513 23.92 -0.39 1.19
CA ALA A 513 23.31 -0.68 -0.10
C ALA A 513 23.91 0.17 -1.24
N LYS A 514 24.20 1.46 -0.98
CA LYS A 514 24.91 2.33 -1.93
C LYS A 514 26.29 1.77 -2.28
N ALA A 515 27.08 1.37 -1.28
CA ALA A 515 28.43 0.84 -1.48
C ALA A 515 28.42 -0.46 -2.31
N VAL A 516 27.46 -1.36 -2.04
CA VAL A 516 27.26 -2.57 -2.86
C VAL A 516 26.87 -2.20 -4.29
N ALA A 517 26.01 -1.20 -4.49
CA ALA A 517 25.57 -0.78 -5.81
C ALA A 517 26.65 -0.02 -6.63
N SER A 518 27.56 0.70 -5.96
CA SER A 518 28.66 1.41 -6.64
C SER A 518 29.93 0.57 -6.83
N GLY A 519 30.02 -0.59 -6.17
CA GLY A 519 31.22 -1.43 -6.15
C GLY A 519 32.32 -0.91 -5.19
N ASP A 520 32.05 0.15 -4.42
CA ASP A 520 33.00 0.78 -3.49
C ASP A 520 32.97 0.10 -2.12
N LEU A 521 33.40 -1.16 -2.04
CA LEU A 521 33.44 -1.93 -0.78
C LEU A 521 34.43 -1.34 0.26
N VAL A 522 35.35 -0.46 -0.15
CA VAL A 522 36.35 0.20 0.72
C VAL A 522 35.72 1.27 1.63
N ALA A 523 34.59 1.87 1.22
CA ALA A 523 33.89 2.88 2.03
C ALA A 523 33.26 2.31 3.31
N LEU A 524 33.08 0.98 3.39
CA LEU A 524 32.52 0.29 4.56
C LEU A 524 33.43 0.39 5.79
N THR A 525 34.74 0.26 5.58
CA THR A 525 35.75 0.25 6.67
C THR A 525 36.07 1.64 7.24
N GLU A 526 35.91 2.72 6.47
CA GLU A 526 36.24 4.08 6.95
C GLU A 526 35.09 4.75 7.74
N SER A 527 33.84 4.34 7.49
CA SER A 527 32.67 4.92 8.18
C SER A 527 32.62 4.56 9.68
N GLU A 528 33.11 3.39 10.07
CA GLU A 528 33.29 2.98 11.47
C GLU A 528 34.40 3.79 12.17
N ALA A 529 35.47 4.13 11.45
CA ALA A 529 36.58 4.93 11.96
C ALA A 529 36.20 6.41 12.20
N HIS A 530 35.34 7.00 11.35
CA HIS A 530 34.84 8.36 11.53
C HIS A 530 33.74 8.47 12.61
N SER A 531 32.87 7.47 12.74
CA SER A 531 31.86 7.43 13.82
C SER A 531 32.51 7.32 15.20
N SER A 532 33.54 6.47 15.33
CA SER A 532 34.28 6.27 16.57
C SER A 532 35.18 7.46 16.94
N SER A 533 35.76 8.17 15.97
CA SER A 533 36.58 9.37 16.22
C SER A 533 35.74 10.58 16.67
N VAL A 534 34.53 10.76 16.13
CA VAL A 534 33.60 11.83 16.52
C VAL A 534 32.95 11.53 17.88
N GLN A 535 32.74 10.27 18.26
CA GLN A 535 32.32 9.91 19.62
C GLN A 535 33.43 10.13 20.65
N ARG A 536 34.70 9.86 20.31
CA ARG A 536 35.84 10.11 21.21
C ARG A 536 36.16 11.61 21.42
N SER A 537 35.83 12.48 20.47
CA SER A 537 36.11 13.93 20.62
C SER A 537 35.08 14.68 21.46
N LYS A 538 33.90 14.10 21.72
CA LYS A 538 32.83 14.71 22.53
C LYS A 538 32.79 14.26 24.00
N SER A 539 33.75 13.42 24.44
CA SER A 539 33.87 12.96 25.83
C SER A 539 35.08 13.53 26.58
N LYS A 540 35.53 14.73 26.23
CA LYS A 540 36.53 15.48 27.01
C LYS A 540 35.98 16.82 27.43
#